data_AF-A0A4U5UHW2-F1
#
_entry.id   AF-A0A4U5UHW2-F1
#
_cell.length_a   1.000
_cell.length_b   1.000
_cell.length_c   1.000
_cell.angle_alpha   90.00
_cell.angle_beta   90.00
_cell.angle_gamma   90.00
#
_symmetry.space_group_name_H-M   'P 1'
#
loop_
_entity.id
_entity.type
_entity.pdbx_description
1 polymer ?
#
loop_
_entity_poly.entity_id
_entity_poly.type
_entity_poly.pdbx_seq_one_letter_code
_entity_poly.pdbx_strand_id
1 'polypeptide(L)'
;MGNTESVLVQKRLARFRPEERPVVEGVFDRLQGGAGGPSAAAGKTLTLQMLQCSMGSLAPDSMVKRVYQCMCCIDPGQAAPTATGKPSTSAATGVGREQLVIFLADTLRGTAEERAPLVMAMSQRGAGPAATVVTCEQVAEFLQDLISAVVQILVHRGRLQGWKPERMGDDSLGVKLLAEQLCSELKPSDQGGCDVSSLEDWIFRVSQVSLYLEMLVAEGLNVSLSGRPAPTLLPPCRETPWKELKSLLDLPTLMFLAPQLPDSYSAPWRLVFSTRLHGESFTRMVAGLTKRGPTLLLIRDTKGHVFGGFASHAWEIKPQFQGDSRCFLFTVSPSLRVYTATGYNQHFMYLNQNQQTMPNGLGMGGQHHYFGLWLDSNFSCGHSRARPKCTTYGSPQLSGEEDFTIDSMEVWAVGKPPEPEEGEEGQGKKSILDMDPEVQAMMEMAGKTLHSQGLREPEEDQE
;
A
#
# COMPACT_ATOMS: atom_id res chain seq x y z
N MET A 1 -32.22 -31.44 25.53
CA MET A 1 -32.72 -30.05 25.43
C MET A 1 -31.99 -29.43 24.25
N GLY A 2 -32.68 -29.32 23.12
CA GLY A 2 -32.06 -29.01 21.82
C GLY A 2 -31.65 -27.55 21.73
N ASN A 3 -30.37 -27.32 21.47
CA ASN A 3 -29.79 -26.03 21.15
C ASN A 3 -30.23 -25.68 19.72
N THR A 4 -31.38 -25.04 19.53
CA THR A 4 -31.73 -24.44 18.24
C THR A 4 -30.88 -23.19 18.07
N GLU A 5 -29.65 -23.37 17.60
CA GLU A 5 -28.85 -22.27 17.06
C GLU A 5 -29.69 -21.54 16.01
N SER A 6 -29.65 -20.20 16.02
CA SER A 6 -30.38 -19.41 15.02
C SER A 6 -30.04 -19.90 13.61
N VAL A 7 -31.08 -20.11 12.78
CA VAL A 7 -30.94 -20.50 11.36
C VAL A 7 -29.99 -19.55 10.61
N LEU A 8 -29.95 -18.28 11.02
CA LEU A 8 -29.03 -17.28 10.51
C LEU A 8 -27.57 -17.63 10.79
N VAL A 9 -27.25 -18.01 12.03
CA VAL A 9 -25.89 -18.39 12.46
C VAL A 9 -25.41 -19.61 11.65
N GLN A 10 -26.27 -20.60 11.45
CA GLN A 10 -25.94 -21.77 10.63
C GLN A 10 -25.66 -21.39 9.16
N LYS A 11 -26.45 -20.48 8.57
CA LYS A 11 -26.18 -19.94 7.22
C LYS A 11 -24.85 -19.20 7.14
N ARG A 12 -24.48 -18.44 8.18
CA ARG A 12 -23.21 -17.72 8.26
C ARG A 12 -22.03 -18.67 8.42
N LEU A 13 -22.14 -19.68 9.28
CA LEU A 13 -21.12 -20.71 9.48
C LEU A 13 -20.90 -21.57 8.23
N ALA A 14 -21.93 -21.80 7.42
CA ALA A 14 -21.83 -22.55 6.17
C ALA A 14 -20.87 -21.92 5.14
N ARG A 15 -20.54 -20.62 5.29
CA ARG A 15 -19.57 -19.90 4.43
C ARG A 15 -18.12 -20.27 4.72
N PHE A 16 -17.86 -20.76 5.92
CA PHE A 16 -16.55 -21.25 6.31
C PHE A 16 -16.45 -22.72 5.95
N ARG A 17 -15.25 -23.12 5.54
CA ARG A 17 -14.95 -24.53 5.28
C ARG A 17 -15.12 -25.33 6.58
N PRO A 18 -15.47 -26.63 6.51
CA PRO A 18 -15.67 -27.45 7.71
C PRO A 18 -14.50 -27.39 8.71
N GLU A 19 -13.27 -27.31 8.22
CA GLU A 19 -12.04 -27.16 9.02
C GLU A 19 -11.86 -25.77 9.66
N GLU A 20 -12.48 -24.73 9.10
CA GLU A 20 -12.41 -23.35 9.60
C GLU A 20 -13.47 -23.07 10.69
N ARG A 21 -14.61 -23.77 10.67
CA ARG A 21 -15.74 -23.53 11.60
C ARG A 21 -15.35 -23.60 13.08
N PRO A 22 -14.56 -24.60 13.54
CA PRO A 22 -14.13 -24.65 14.94
C PRO A 22 -13.27 -23.44 15.35
N VAL A 23 -12.50 -22.89 14.41
CA VAL A 23 -11.66 -21.70 14.66
C VAL A 23 -12.54 -20.48 14.95
N VAL A 24 -13.60 -20.30 14.16
CA VAL A 24 -14.59 -19.22 14.26
C VAL A 24 -15.44 -19.37 15.52
N GLU A 25 -15.99 -20.55 15.77
CA GLU A 25 -16.81 -20.83 16.96
C GLU A 25 -16.01 -20.69 18.26
N GLY A 26 -14.73 -21.08 18.24
CA GLY A 26 -13.84 -20.99 19.38
C GLY A 26 -13.33 -19.58 19.70
N VAL A 27 -13.57 -18.56 18.85
CA VAL A 27 -13.13 -17.18 19.14
C VAL A 27 -13.72 -16.67 20.45
N PHE A 28 -15.00 -16.96 20.69
CA PHE A 28 -15.71 -16.53 21.89
C PHE A 28 -15.02 -17.01 23.18
N ASP A 29 -14.69 -18.31 23.22
CA ASP A 29 -14.06 -18.92 24.39
C ASP A 29 -12.62 -18.43 24.59
N ARG A 30 -11.89 -18.19 23.50
CA ARG A 30 -10.53 -17.62 23.56
C ARG A 30 -10.53 -16.21 24.16
N LEU A 31 -11.48 -15.36 23.75
CA LEU A 31 -11.58 -13.99 24.25
C LEU A 31 -11.96 -13.94 25.74
N GLN A 32 -12.73 -14.92 26.24
CA GLN A 32 -13.00 -15.05 27.67
C GLN A 32 -11.79 -15.55 28.46
N GLY A 33 -11.09 -16.56 27.95
CA GLY A 33 -9.94 -17.17 28.62
C GLY A 33 -8.70 -16.26 28.68
N GLY A 34 -8.54 -15.36 27.71
CA GLY A 34 -7.42 -14.42 27.64
C GLY A 34 -7.42 -13.31 28.71
N ALA A 35 -8.53 -13.12 29.44
CA ALA A 35 -8.70 -12.03 30.39
C ALA A 35 -8.10 -12.27 31.80
N GLY A 36 -7.32 -13.34 32.01
CA GLY A 36 -6.33 -13.42 33.10
C GLY A 36 -6.83 -13.34 34.55
N GLY A 37 -8.05 -13.78 34.87
CA GLY A 37 -8.55 -13.87 36.25
C GLY A 37 -8.73 -15.32 36.74
N PRO A 38 -8.31 -15.68 37.96
CA PRO A 38 -8.57 -17.02 38.50
C PRO A 38 -10.06 -17.17 38.82
N SER A 39 -10.70 -18.21 38.27
CA SER A 39 -12.08 -18.60 38.59
C SER A 39 -13.18 -17.59 38.22
N ALA A 40 -13.26 -17.15 36.96
CA ALA A 40 -14.48 -16.54 36.43
C ALA A 40 -15.34 -17.62 35.76
N ALA A 41 -16.58 -17.80 36.24
CA ALA A 41 -17.59 -18.61 35.57
C ALA A 41 -17.64 -18.27 34.06
N ALA A 42 -17.82 -19.27 33.19
CA ALA A 42 -18.00 -19.06 31.75
C ALA A 42 -18.99 -17.91 31.51
N GLY A 43 -18.48 -16.76 31.05
CA GLY A 43 -19.28 -15.57 30.85
C GLY A 43 -20.32 -15.86 29.77
N LYS A 44 -21.51 -15.30 29.88
CA LYS A 44 -22.50 -15.41 28.79
C LYS A 44 -22.25 -14.39 27.67
N THR A 45 -21.43 -13.38 27.91
CA THR A 45 -21.18 -12.26 27.00
C THR A 45 -19.72 -11.82 27.03
N LEU A 46 -19.27 -11.18 25.95
CA LEU A 46 -17.97 -10.50 25.88
C LEU A 46 -18.14 -9.02 26.22
N THR A 47 -17.16 -8.45 26.93
CA THR A 47 -17.12 -7.03 27.30
C THR A 47 -16.12 -6.27 26.45
N LEU A 48 -16.23 -4.93 26.42
CA LEU A 48 -15.26 -4.06 25.74
C LEU A 48 -13.83 -4.31 26.24
N GLN A 49 -13.66 -4.54 27.55
CA GLN A 49 -12.35 -4.79 28.15
C GLN A 49 -11.70 -6.06 27.58
N MET A 50 -12.47 -7.13 27.35
CA MET A 50 -11.95 -8.35 26.73
C MET A 50 -11.46 -8.09 25.31
N LEU A 51 -12.20 -7.29 24.53
CA LEU A 51 -11.76 -6.87 23.19
C LEU A 51 -10.52 -5.98 23.24
N GLN A 52 -10.44 -5.05 24.20
CA GLN A 52 -9.25 -4.21 24.41
C GLN A 52 -8.02 -5.05 24.77
N CYS A 53 -8.17 -6.11 25.58
CA CYS A 53 -7.08 -7.04 25.86
C CYS A 53 -6.60 -7.80 24.61
N SER A 54 -7.50 -8.10 23.67
CA SER A 54 -7.15 -8.81 22.43
C SER A 54 -6.58 -7.89 21.35
N MET A 55 -7.20 -6.73 21.14
CA MET A 55 -6.95 -5.84 20.00
C MET A 55 -6.07 -4.63 20.36
N GLY A 56 -5.88 -4.31 21.65
CA GLY A 56 -5.34 -3.02 22.07
C GLY A 56 -3.89 -2.74 21.68
N SER A 57 -3.09 -3.76 21.38
CA SER A 57 -1.74 -3.59 20.83
C SER A 57 -1.71 -3.41 19.30
N LEU A 58 -2.83 -3.67 18.64
CA LEU A 58 -2.97 -3.75 17.18
C LEU A 58 -3.88 -2.65 16.61
N ALA A 59 -4.73 -2.02 17.42
CA ALA A 59 -5.68 -1.03 16.96
C ALA A 59 -5.84 0.11 17.98
N PRO A 60 -6.11 1.36 17.52
CA PRO A 60 -6.50 2.45 18.41
C PRO A 60 -7.74 2.10 19.24
N ASP A 61 -7.80 2.61 20.47
CA ASP A 61 -8.94 2.37 21.38
C ASP A 61 -10.29 2.83 20.78
N SER A 62 -10.27 3.90 19.98
CA SER A 62 -11.42 4.35 19.18
C SER A 62 -11.93 3.25 18.24
N MET A 63 -11.03 2.59 17.52
CA MET A 63 -11.40 1.50 16.60
C MET A 63 -11.92 0.27 17.35
N VAL A 64 -11.30 -0.09 18.48
CA VAL A 64 -11.77 -1.22 19.31
C VAL A 64 -13.18 -0.95 19.83
N LYS A 65 -13.47 0.28 20.26
CA LYS A 65 -14.81 0.72 20.68
C LYS A 65 -15.82 0.62 19.54
N ARG A 66 -15.47 1.05 18.33
CA ARG A 66 -16.32 0.93 17.13
C ARG A 66 -16.65 -0.53 16.81
N VAL A 67 -15.66 -1.42 16.85
CA VAL A 67 -15.86 -2.86 16.64
C VAL A 67 -16.80 -3.45 17.70
N TYR A 68 -16.57 -3.14 18.98
CA TYR A 68 -17.43 -3.60 20.06
C TYR A 68 -18.88 -3.12 19.91
N GLN A 69 -19.08 -1.83 19.62
CA GLN A 69 -20.40 -1.24 19.40
C GLN A 69 -21.11 -1.90 18.20
N CYS A 70 -20.38 -2.12 17.11
CA CYS A 70 -20.89 -2.82 15.94
C CYS A 70 -21.40 -4.22 16.28
N MET A 71 -20.63 -5.02 17.03
CA MET A 71 -21.06 -6.34 17.48
C MET A 71 -22.32 -6.29 18.36
N CYS A 72 -22.43 -5.28 19.25
CA CYS A 72 -23.61 -5.09 20.09
C CYS A 72 -24.88 -4.73 19.29
N CYS A 73 -24.74 -4.10 18.12
CA CYS A 73 -25.86 -3.70 17.26
C CYS A 73 -26.41 -4.85 16.38
N ILE A 74 -25.73 -5.99 16.30
CA ILE A 74 -26.18 -7.13 15.50
C ILE A 74 -27.35 -7.83 16.21
N ASP A 75 -28.47 -8.00 15.50
CA ASP A 75 -29.62 -8.79 15.94
C ASP A 75 -29.58 -10.20 15.30
N PRO A 76 -29.33 -11.27 16.07
CA PRO A 76 -29.32 -12.65 15.56
C PRO A 76 -30.66 -13.18 15.05
N GLY A 77 -31.77 -12.48 15.36
CA GLY A 77 -33.14 -12.87 15.00
C GLY A 77 -33.63 -12.36 13.65
N GLN A 78 -32.92 -11.47 12.97
CA GLN A 78 -33.30 -10.94 11.64
C GLN A 78 -32.32 -11.36 10.54
N ALA A 79 -32.88 -11.84 9.43
CA ALA A 79 -32.14 -12.04 8.19
C ALA A 79 -31.85 -10.67 7.55
N ALA A 80 -30.60 -10.24 7.68
CA ALA A 80 -30.06 -8.90 7.39
C ALA A 80 -30.37 -7.84 8.48
N PRO A 81 -29.41 -6.96 8.81
CA PRO A 81 -29.68 -5.79 9.65
C PRO A 81 -30.56 -4.83 8.84
N THR A 82 -31.87 -4.92 9.02
CA THR A 82 -32.79 -3.97 8.38
C THR A 82 -32.72 -2.63 9.10
N ALA A 83 -32.77 -1.53 8.35
CA ALA A 83 -32.83 -0.15 8.86
C ALA A 83 -34.10 0.16 9.69
N THR A 84 -34.92 -0.85 9.99
CA THR A 84 -36.24 -0.76 10.62
C THR A 84 -36.43 -1.82 11.71
N GLY A 85 -35.41 -2.05 12.54
CA GLY A 85 -35.56 -2.79 13.79
C GLY A 85 -36.20 -1.91 14.87
N LYS A 86 -37.45 -2.19 15.27
CA LYS A 86 -37.96 -1.75 16.58
C LYS A 86 -36.97 -2.21 17.66
N PRO A 87 -36.64 -1.37 18.66
CA PRO A 87 -35.64 -1.74 19.67
C PRO A 87 -36.13 -2.98 20.41
N SER A 88 -35.40 -4.09 20.28
CA SER A 88 -35.56 -5.22 21.18
C SER A 88 -35.18 -4.75 22.58
N THR A 89 -36.13 -4.87 23.51
CA THR A 89 -36.09 -4.38 24.88
C THR A 89 -35.21 -5.23 25.80
N SER A 90 -34.02 -5.61 25.33
CA SER A 90 -32.95 -6.07 26.22
C SER A 90 -31.62 -5.52 25.72
N ALA A 91 -31.20 -4.40 26.31
CA ALA A 91 -29.81 -3.98 26.28
C ALA A 91 -28.98 -5.04 27.01
N ALA A 92 -28.65 -6.12 26.31
CA ALA A 92 -27.68 -7.08 26.79
C ALA A 92 -26.35 -6.33 26.91
N THR A 93 -25.83 -6.26 28.12
CA THR A 93 -24.60 -5.56 28.50
C THR A 93 -23.34 -6.31 28.02
N GLY A 94 -23.34 -6.81 26.78
CA GLY A 94 -22.21 -7.49 26.17
C GLY A 94 -22.57 -8.28 24.91
N VAL A 95 -21.54 -8.73 24.19
CA VAL A 95 -21.67 -9.44 22.91
C VAL A 95 -21.88 -10.94 23.15
N GLY A 96 -22.95 -11.52 22.63
CA GLY A 96 -23.21 -12.96 22.67
C GLY A 96 -22.46 -13.75 21.59
N ARG A 97 -22.44 -15.08 21.71
CA ARG A 97 -21.76 -15.96 20.73
C ARG A 97 -22.33 -15.83 19.31
N GLU A 98 -23.65 -15.77 19.18
CA GLU A 98 -24.30 -15.64 17.86
C GLU A 98 -23.93 -14.33 17.16
N GLN A 99 -23.95 -13.21 17.89
CA GLN A 99 -23.55 -11.89 17.38
C GLN A 99 -22.10 -11.89 16.87
N LEU A 100 -21.19 -12.50 17.65
CA LEU A 100 -19.78 -12.62 17.25
C LEU A 100 -19.63 -13.45 15.97
N VAL A 101 -20.32 -14.58 15.86
CA VAL A 101 -20.23 -15.44 14.67
C VAL A 101 -20.76 -14.72 13.42
N ILE A 102 -21.87 -13.99 13.54
CA ILE A 102 -22.43 -13.19 12.44
C ILE A 102 -21.43 -12.10 12.03
N PHE A 103 -20.89 -11.35 13.00
CA PHE A 103 -19.89 -10.31 12.76
C PHE A 103 -18.66 -10.86 12.01
N LEU A 104 -18.13 -12.00 12.47
CA LEU A 104 -16.98 -12.66 11.85
C LEU A 104 -17.30 -13.11 10.42
N ALA A 105 -18.47 -13.70 10.19
CA ALA A 105 -18.89 -14.14 8.88
C ALA A 105 -19.05 -12.97 7.90
N ASP A 106 -19.72 -11.90 8.32
CA ASP A 106 -20.01 -10.75 7.47
C ASP A 106 -18.73 -9.93 7.20
N THR A 107 -17.80 -9.86 8.16
CA THR A 107 -16.52 -9.19 7.93
C THR A 107 -15.56 -10.01 7.08
N LEU A 108 -15.38 -11.31 7.36
CA LEU A 108 -14.32 -12.14 6.75
C LEU A 108 -14.74 -12.84 5.44
N ARG A 109 -16.04 -12.99 5.22
CA ARG A 109 -16.61 -13.72 4.06
C ARG A 109 -17.89 -13.06 3.49
N GLY A 110 -18.28 -11.88 3.98
CA GLY A 110 -19.49 -11.21 3.52
C GLY A 110 -19.35 -10.54 2.15
N THR A 111 -20.46 -10.06 1.61
CA THR A 111 -20.52 -9.19 0.42
C THR A 111 -20.45 -7.72 0.83
N ALA A 112 -20.50 -6.78 -0.14
CA ALA A 112 -20.63 -5.35 0.16
C ALA A 112 -21.93 -5.05 0.92
N GLU A 113 -23.04 -5.67 0.53
CA GLU A 113 -24.37 -5.58 1.18
C GLU A 113 -24.29 -5.92 2.67
N GLU A 114 -23.50 -6.94 3.03
CA GLU A 114 -23.39 -7.42 4.41
C GLU A 114 -22.39 -6.62 5.23
N ARG A 115 -21.40 -6.00 4.58
CA ARG A 115 -20.43 -5.12 5.24
C ARG A 115 -20.96 -3.70 5.44
N ALA A 116 -21.85 -3.23 4.59
CA ALA A 116 -22.39 -1.87 4.67
C ALA A 116 -23.07 -1.56 6.02
N PRO A 117 -23.93 -2.43 6.59
CA PRO A 117 -24.46 -2.23 7.94
C PRO A 117 -23.39 -2.20 9.03
N LEU A 118 -22.30 -2.98 8.89
CA LEU A 118 -21.20 -2.98 9.86
C LEU A 118 -20.46 -1.64 9.83
N VAL A 119 -20.11 -1.17 8.62
CA VAL A 119 -19.48 0.14 8.42
C VAL A 119 -20.37 1.27 8.89
N MET A 120 -21.67 1.18 8.64
CA MET A 120 -22.68 2.11 9.13
C MET A 120 -22.63 2.20 10.66
N ALA A 121 -22.69 1.06 11.35
CA ALA A 121 -22.63 1.00 12.81
C ALA A 121 -21.28 1.52 13.35
N MET A 122 -20.17 1.17 12.70
CA MET A 122 -18.83 1.63 13.11
C MET A 122 -18.60 3.12 12.83
N SER A 123 -19.33 3.75 11.92
CA SER A 123 -19.18 5.18 11.60
C SER A 123 -19.94 6.10 12.57
N GLN A 124 -20.95 5.59 13.28
CA GLN A 124 -21.77 6.39 14.20
C GLN A 124 -20.96 6.88 15.42
N ARG A 125 -21.19 8.14 15.82
CA ARG A 125 -20.61 8.72 17.05
C ARG A 125 -21.47 8.33 18.26
N GLY A 126 -21.17 7.18 18.88
CA GLY A 126 -21.68 6.80 20.20
C GLY A 126 -23.08 6.15 20.23
N ALA A 127 -23.51 5.74 21.43
CA ALA A 127 -24.69 4.92 21.71
C ALA A 127 -26.02 5.72 21.68
N GLY A 128 -26.25 6.49 20.61
CA GLY A 128 -27.56 7.05 20.30
C GLY A 128 -28.51 5.99 19.68
N PRO A 129 -29.79 6.32 19.47
CA PRO A 129 -30.66 5.45 18.65
C PRO A 129 -29.99 5.22 17.29
N ALA A 130 -30.00 3.97 16.82
CA ALA A 130 -29.31 3.56 15.60
C ALA A 130 -29.67 4.51 14.45
N ALA A 131 -28.72 5.37 14.10
CA ALA A 131 -28.94 6.36 13.06
C ALA A 131 -29.09 5.61 11.73
N THR A 132 -30.09 5.98 10.93
CA THR A 132 -30.28 5.40 9.59
C THR A 132 -29.37 6.04 8.55
N VAL A 133 -28.71 7.16 8.89
CA VAL A 133 -27.82 7.94 8.00
C VAL A 133 -26.59 8.43 8.78
N VAL A 134 -25.41 8.42 8.16
CA VAL A 134 -24.14 8.99 8.69
C VAL A 134 -23.59 10.05 7.75
N THR A 135 -22.79 10.99 8.26
CA THR A 135 -22.14 12.02 7.42
C THR A 135 -20.85 11.47 6.78
N CYS A 136 -20.40 12.07 5.67
CA CYS A 136 -19.09 11.71 5.08
C CYS A 136 -17.92 11.95 6.05
N GLU A 137 -18.04 12.93 6.95
CA GLU A 137 -17.07 13.18 8.01
C GLU A 137 -16.99 11.99 8.99
N GLN A 138 -18.14 11.45 9.41
CA GLN A 138 -18.19 10.27 10.27
C GLN A 138 -17.56 9.04 9.63
N VAL A 139 -17.81 8.83 8.32
CA VAL A 139 -17.15 7.76 7.55
C VAL A 139 -15.65 7.99 7.45
N ALA A 140 -15.21 9.22 7.23
CA ALA A 140 -13.79 9.57 7.19
C ALA A 140 -13.09 9.35 8.55
N GLU A 141 -13.75 9.65 9.67
CA GLU A 141 -13.21 9.33 11.01
C GLU A 141 -13.07 7.83 11.25
N PHE A 142 -14.08 7.05 10.87
CA PHE A 142 -14.00 5.59 10.91
C PHE A 142 -12.84 5.07 10.05
N LEU A 143 -12.64 5.60 8.84
CA LEU A 143 -11.54 5.21 7.98
C LEU A 143 -10.19 5.58 8.58
N GLN A 144 -10.05 6.75 9.21
CA GLN A 144 -8.82 7.13 9.89
C GLN A 144 -8.47 6.14 11.01
N ASP A 145 -9.45 5.74 11.82
CA ASP A 145 -9.28 4.73 12.87
C ASP A 145 -8.90 3.35 12.28
N LEU A 146 -9.57 2.96 11.18
CA LEU A 146 -9.32 1.68 10.50
C LEU A 146 -7.93 1.63 9.86
N ILE A 147 -7.53 2.67 9.12
CA ILE A 147 -6.21 2.76 8.49
C ILE A 147 -5.12 2.79 9.57
N SER A 148 -5.32 3.54 10.65
CA SER A 148 -4.40 3.55 11.79
C SER A 148 -4.22 2.16 12.39
N ALA A 149 -5.30 1.39 12.52
CA ALA A 149 -5.23 0.00 12.98
C ALA A 149 -4.46 -0.89 12.00
N VAL A 150 -4.67 -0.74 10.68
CA VAL A 150 -3.89 -1.49 9.68
C VAL A 150 -2.40 -1.16 9.76
N VAL A 151 -2.03 0.11 9.91
CA VAL A 151 -0.64 0.53 10.11
C VAL A 151 -0.06 -0.09 11.39
N GLN A 152 -0.78 -0.03 12.50
CA GLN A 152 -0.36 -0.65 13.77
C GLN A 152 -0.18 -2.16 13.65
N ILE A 153 -1.09 -2.86 12.95
CA ILE A 153 -0.96 -4.29 12.65
C ILE A 153 0.30 -4.57 11.85
N LEU A 154 0.57 -3.81 10.78
CA LEU A 154 1.77 -4.00 9.94
C LEU A 154 3.06 -3.86 10.77
N VAL A 155 3.12 -2.84 11.62
CA VAL A 155 4.27 -2.58 12.51
C VAL A 155 4.40 -3.68 13.56
N HIS A 156 3.34 -3.97 14.30
CA HIS A 156 3.37 -4.92 15.41
C HIS A 156 3.62 -6.36 14.96
N ARG A 157 3.10 -6.75 13.79
CA ARG A 157 3.33 -8.08 13.18
C ARG A 157 4.64 -8.15 12.39
N GLY A 158 5.41 -7.06 12.28
CA GLY A 158 6.67 -7.03 11.54
C GLY A 158 6.53 -7.22 10.03
N ARG A 159 5.36 -6.91 9.45
CA ARG A 159 5.06 -7.08 8.01
C ARG A 159 5.51 -5.89 7.17
N LEU A 160 6.64 -5.30 7.54
CA LEU A 160 7.15 -4.05 6.98
C LEU A 160 7.98 -4.24 5.71
N GLN A 161 8.30 -5.48 5.33
CA GLN A 161 8.96 -5.78 4.05
C GLN A 161 10.28 -4.99 3.81
N GLY A 162 10.98 -4.59 4.87
CA GLY A 162 12.22 -3.79 4.79
C GLY A 162 12.04 -2.28 4.94
N TRP A 163 10.80 -1.79 4.93
CA TRP A 163 10.47 -0.40 5.26
C TRP A 163 10.72 -0.09 6.75
N LYS A 164 11.04 1.17 7.04
CA LYS A 164 11.45 1.65 8.38
C LYS A 164 10.58 2.84 8.81
N PRO A 165 9.43 2.60 9.46
CA PRO A 165 8.50 3.66 9.88
C PRO A 165 9.18 4.80 10.65
N GLU A 166 10.18 4.48 11.48
CA GLU A 166 10.97 5.45 12.23
C GLU A 166 11.86 6.38 11.36
N ARG A 167 11.99 6.08 10.07
CA ARG A 167 12.71 6.85 9.06
C ARG A 167 11.80 7.38 7.95
N MET A 168 10.49 7.24 8.08
CA MET A 168 9.51 7.62 7.08
C MET A 168 8.79 8.92 7.48
N GLY A 169 7.84 9.35 6.65
CA GLY A 169 6.97 10.50 6.92
C GLY A 169 6.04 10.28 8.13
N ASP A 170 5.25 11.31 8.43
CA ASP A 170 4.27 11.26 9.52
C ASP A 170 3.01 10.48 9.11
N ASP A 171 2.85 9.28 9.67
CA ASP A 171 1.70 8.42 9.41
C ASP A 171 0.36 9.12 9.71
N SER A 172 0.29 10.06 10.66
CA SER A 172 -0.98 10.72 11.02
C SER A 172 -1.56 11.55 9.87
N LEU A 173 -0.68 12.27 9.14
CA LEU A 173 -1.06 13.00 7.95
C LEU A 173 -1.42 12.02 6.82
N GLY A 174 -0.61 10.98 6.62
CA GLY A 174 -0.87 9.93 5.63
C GLY A 174 -2.22 9.24 5.83
N VAL A 175 -2.58 8.93 7.08
CA VAL A 175 -3.88 8.32 7.45
C VAL A 175 -5.03 9.22 7.03
N LYS A 176 -4.94 10.52 7.34
CA LYS A 176 -5.97 11.50 6.96
C LYS A 176 -6.12 11.59 5.44
N LEU A 177 -5.00 11.72 4.73
CA LEU A 177 -4.99 11.85 3.27
C LEU A 177 -5.57 10.59 2.60
N LEU A 178 -5.23 9.40 3.10
CA LEU A 178 -5.75 8.15 2.55
C LEU A 178 -7.24 7.99 2.84
N ALA A 179 -7.70 8.35 4.05
CA ALA A 179 -9.13 8.34 4.37
C ALA A 179 -9.92 9.28 3.45
N GLU A 180 -9.43 10.51 3.23
CA GLU A 180 -10.03 11.47 2.30
C GLU A 180 -10.08 10.93 0.86
N GLN A 181 -9.01 10.27 0.41
CA GLN A 181 -8.98 9.65 -0.92
C GLN A 181 -10.00 8.52 -1.05
N LEU A 182 -10.08 7.61 -0.08
CA LEU A 182 -11.06 6.52 -0.09
C LEU A 182 -12.50 7.05 -0.03
N CYS A 183 -12.74 8.16 0.67
CA CYS A 183 -14.03 8.85 0.71
C CYS A 183 -14.36 9.62 -0.58
N SER A 184 -13.40 9.88 -1.48
CA SER A 184 -13.67 10.67 -2.68
C SER A 184 -14.65 10.00 -3.66
N GLU A 185 -14.82 8.67 -3.56
CA GLU A 185 -15.80 7.89 -4.32
C GLU A 185 -17.13 7.66 -3.58
N LEU A 186 -17.24 8.13 -2.33
CA LEU A 186 -18.45 8.06 -1.55
C LEU A 186 -19.44 9.13 -2.03
N LYS A 187 -20.60 8.68 -2.50
CA LYS A 187 -21.67 9.56 -2.96
C LYS A 187 -22.73 9.62 -1.87
N PRO A 188 -22.93 10.76 -1.18
CA PRO A 188 -24.02 10.91 -0.24
C PRO A 188 -25.36 10.90 -0.97
N SER A 189 -26.42 10.53 -0.26
CA SER A 189 -27.80 10.69 -0.73
C SER A 189 -28.15 12.17 -0.90
N ASP A 190 -29.27 12.44 -1.58
CA ASP A 190 -29.79 13.80 -1.83
C ASP A 190 -30.00 14.63 -0.55
N GLN A 191 -30.11 13.97 0.61
CA GLN A 191 -30.28 14.60 1.92
C GLN A 191 -28.96 14.93 2.63
N GLY A 192 -27.80 14.70 1.98
CA GLY A 192 -26.48 15.08 2.47
C GLY A 192 -25.81 14.07 3.40
N GLY A 193 -26.42 12.91 3.62
CA GLY A 193 -25.84 11.81 4.40
C GLY A 193 -25.79 10.49 3.63
N CYS A 194 -25.03 9.53 4.16
CA CYS A 194 -24.82 8.20 3.60
C CYS A 194 -25.71 7.21 4.35
N ASP A 195 -26.62 6.58 3.62
CA ASP A 195 -27.40 5.44 4.11
C ASP A 195 -26.68 4.12 3.79
N VAL A 196 -27.29 2.99 4.16
CA VAL A 196 -26.71 1.66 3.94
C VAL A 196 -26.47 1.38 2.46
N SER A 197 -27.38 1.82 1.57
CA SER A 197 -27.24 1.59 0.12
C SER A 197 -26.07 2.38 -0.46
N SER A 198 -25.89 3.62 -0.03
CA SER A 198 -24.76 4.45 -0.42
C SER A 198 -23.42 3.86 0.03
N LEU A 199 -23.39 3.28 1.23
CA LEU A 199 -22.21 2.60 1.77
C LEU A 199 -21.93 1.27 1.07
N GLU A 200 -22.95 0.48 0.73
CA GLU A 200 -22.81 -0.75 -0.05
C GLU A 200 -22.17 -0.47 -1.41
N ASP A 201 -22.75 0.48 -2.15
CA ASP A 201 -22.26 0.94 -3.44
C ASP A 201 -20.80 1.41 -3.37
N TRP A 202 -20.47 2.13 -2.31
CA TRP A 202 -19.12 2.62 -2.07
C TRP A 202 -18.13 1.50 -1.73
N ILE A 203 -18.47 0.59 -0.81
CA ILE A 203 -17.62 -0.56 -0.43
C ILE A 203 -17.38 -1.48 -1.63
N PHE A 204 -18.39 -1.64 -2.50
CA PHE A 204 -18.26 -2.42 -3.73
C PHE A 204 -17.21 -1.82 -4.68
N ARG A 205 -17.21 -0.50 -4.87
CA ARG A 205 -16.21 0.19 -5.71
C ARG A 205 -14.84 0.25 -5.04
N VAL A 206 -14.81 0.52 -3.74
CA VAL A 206 -13.59 0.71 -2.95
C VAL A 206 -13.33 -0.54 -2.10
N SER A 207 -12.98 -1.64 -2.79
CA SER A 207 -12.73 -2.95 -2.16
C SER A 207 -11.61 -2.93 -1.09
N GLN A 208 -10.74 -1.92 -1.12
CA GLN A 208 -9.70 -1.68 -0.11
C GLN A 208 -10.26 -1.56 1.32
N VAL A 209 -11.47 -0.99 1.47
CA VAL A 209 -12.14 -0.88 2.78
C VAL A 209 -12.45 -2.27 3.34
N SER A 210 -12.93 -3.17 2.50
CA SER A 210 -13.18 -4.57 2.87
C SER A 210 -11.89 -5.28 3.26
N LEU A 211 -10.81 -5.05 2.51
CA LEU A 211 -9.48 -5.62 2.81
C LEU A 211 -8.97 -5.19 4.19
N TYR A 212 -9.09 -3.90 4.52
CA TYR A 212 -8.66 -3.35 5.81
C TYR A 212 -9.51 -3.87 6.97
N LEU A 213 -10.83 -3.97 6.78
CA LEU A 213 -11.73 -4.56 7.77
C LEU A 213 -11.41 -6.04 8.03
N GLU A 214 -11.20 -6.81 6.96
CA GLU A 214 -10.79 -8.22 7.07
C GLU A 214 -9.48 -8.36 7.86
N MET A 215 -8.48 -7.52 7.54
CA MET A 215 -7.20 -7.54 8.24
C MET A 215 -7.34 -7.18 9.72
N LEU A 216 -8.10 -6.13 10.05
CA LEU A 216 -8.37 -5.72 11.42
C LEU A 216 -8.99 -6.86 12.24
N VAL A 217 -10.02 -7.49 11.70
CA VAL A 217 -10.77 -8.54 12.42
C VAL A 217 -9.97 -9.83 12.51
N ALA A 218 -9.33 -10.25 11.41
CA ALA A 218 -8.51 -11.47 11.41
C ALA A 218 -7.33 -11.37 12.38
N GLU A 219 -6.60 -10.24 12.37
CA GLU A 219 -5.43 -10.06 13.22
C GLU A 219 -5.80 -9.68 14.65
N GLY A 220 -6.77 -8.79 14.83
CA GLY A 220 -7.18 -8.27 16.13
C GLY A 220 -7.93 -9.30 16.99
N LEU A 221 -8.73 -10.17 16.38
CA LEU A 221 -9.43 -11.26 17.08
C LEU A 221 -8.72 -12.62 16.93
N ASN A 222 -7.51 -12.62 16.35
CA ASN A 222 -6.67 -13.80 16.15
C ASN A 222 -7.44 -14.96 15.47
N VAL A 223 -8.04 -14.65 14.32
CA VAL A 223 -8.79 -15.60 13.48
C VAL A 223 -7.92 -16.00 12.30
N SER A 224 -7.30 -17.17 12.41
CA SER A 224 -6.44 -17.75 11.36
C SER A 224 -7.23 -18.79 10.56
N LEU A 225 -7.63 -18.42 9.35
CA LEU A 225 -8.38 -19.30 8.44
C LEU A 225 -7.41 -20.00 7.47
N SER A 226 -7.49 -21.33 7.38
CA SER A 226 -6.60 -22.13 6.54
C SER A 226 -6.78 -21.80 5.06
N GLY A 227 -5.69 -21.45 4.37
CA GLY A 227 -5.69 -21.26 2.91
C GLY A 227 -5.81 -19.81 2.42
N ARG A 228 -5.75 -18.80 3.30
CA ARG A 228 -5.63 -17.39 2.90
C ARG A 228 -4.41 -16.77 3.59
N PRO A 229 -3.28 -16.56 2.87
CA PRO A 229 -2.17 -15.82 3.46
C PRO A 229 -2.62 -14.40 3.80
N ALA A 230 -1.97 -13.80 4.80
CA ALA A 230 -2.22 -12.40 5.12
C ALA A 230 -1.99 -11.52 3.88
N PRO A 231 -2.86 -10.52 3.62
CA PRO A 231 -2.72 -9.68 2.45
C PRO A 231 -1.41 -8.89 2.51
N THR A 232 -0.70 -8.85 1.39
CA THR A 232 0.47 -7.99 1.23
C THR A 232 -0.01 -6.58 0.91
N LEU A 233 0.36 -5.62 1.76
CA LEU A 233 0.01 -4.19 1.59
C LEU A 233 1.22 -3.32 1.24
N LEU A 234 2.43 -3.87 1.37
CA LEU A 234 3.68 -3.15 1.15
C LEU A 234 4.56 -3.95 0.18
N PRO A 235 5.18 -3.29 -0.81
CA PRO A 235 6.19 -3.92 -1.65
C PRO A 235 7.48 -4.15 -0.84
N PRO A 236 8.33 -5.13 -1.20
CA PRO A 236 9.67 -5.27 -0.62
C PRO A 236 10.49 -3.99 -0.81
N CYS A 237 11.13 -3.50 0.24
CA CYS A 237 12.14 -2.45 0.17
C CYS A 237 13.53 -3.08 0.27
N ARG A 238 14.38 -2.87 -0.74
CA ARG A 238 15.73 -3.44 -0.79
C ARG A 238 16.76 -2.35 -1.06
N GLU A 239 18.01 -2.61 -0.65
CA GLU A 239 19.16 -1.77 -1.00
C GLU A 239 19.03 -0.28 -0.58
N THR A 240 18.24 0.00 0.46
CA THR A 240 17.96 1.38 0.90
C THR A 240 18.85 1.78 2.09
N PRO A 241 19.60 2.89 2.00
CA PRO A 241 20.47 3.37 3.08
C PRO A 241 19.70 4.09 4.21
N TRP A 242 18.89 3.33 4.95
CA TRP A 242 18.05 3.82 6.06
C TRP A 242 18.80 4.50 7.21
N LYS A 243 20.13 4.36 7.29
CA LYS A 243 20.94 5.07 8.31
C LYS A 243 20.97 6.59 8.08
N GLU A 244 20.83 7.03 6.84
CA GLU A 244 20.96 8.43 6.47
C GLU A 244 19.67 8.97 5.84
N LEU A 245 18.87 8.09 5.23
CA LEU A 245 17.61 8.45 4.61
C LEU A 245 16.53 8.80 5.65
N LYS A 246 15.82 9.90 5.37
CA LYS A 246 14.46 10.16 5.87
C LYS A 246 13.54 10.23 4.66
N SER A 247 12.64 9.25 4.51
CA SER A 247 11.80 9.15 3.33
C SER A 247 10.68 10.19 3.33
N LEU A 248 10.34 10.67 2.13
CA LEU A 248 9.15 11.48 1.88
C LEU A 248 7.84 10.69 2.00
N LEU A 249 7.90 9.36 1.88
CA LEU A 249 6.75 8.47 2.02
C LEU A 249 6.54 8.06 3.48
N ASP A 250 5.28 7.87 3.83
CA ASP A 250 4.80 7.21 5.05
C ASP A 250 4.10 5.89 4.69
N LEU A 251 3.68 5.09 5.67
CA LEU A 251 3.05 3.80 5.38
C LEU A 251 1.71 3.95 4.63
N PRO A 252 0.78 4.85 5.03
CA PRO A 252 -0.48 5.05 4.30
C PRO A 252 -0.30 5.50 2.84
N THR A 253 0.61 6.44 2.57
CA THR A 253 0.88 6.92 1.21
C THR A 253 1.53 5.85 0.34
N LEU A 254 2.35 4.98 0.93
CA LEU A 254 2.89 3.80 0.24
C LEU A 254 1.79 2.75 -0.05
N MET A 255 0.89 2.50 0.90
CA MET A 255 -0.29 1.64 0.71
C MET A 255 -1.22 2.18 -0.40
N PHE A 256 -1.22 3.49 -0.64
CA PHE A 256 -1.93 4.11 -1.77
C PHE A 256 -1.20 3.96 -3.10
N LEU A 257 0.12 4.20 -3.14
CA LEU A 257 0.90 4.26 -4.37
C LEU A 257 1.28 2.88 -4.91
N ALA A 258 1.65 1.93 -4.05
CA ALA A 258 2.13 0.62 -4.48
C ALA A 258 1.12 -0.14 -5.37
N PRO A 259 -0.20 -0.20 -5.05
CA PRO A 259 -1.19 -0.86 -5.91
C PRO A 259 -1.35 -0.23 -7.29
N GLN A 260 -0.95 1.03 -7.46
CA GLN A 260 -1.06 1.76 -8.74
C GLN A 260 0.03 1.36 -9.73
N LEU A 261 1.06 0.65 -9.26
CA LEU A 261 2.16 0.18 -10.09
C LEU A 261 1.81 -1.13 -10.79
N PRO A 262 2.33 -1.38 -12.02
CA PRO A 262 2.04 -2.60 -12.78
C PRO A 262 2.34 -3.91 -12.03
N ASP A 263 3.44 -3.94 -11.26
CA ASP A 263 3.86 -5.11 -10.48
C ASP A 263 3.32 -5.11 -9.04
N SER A 264 2.52 -4.09 -8.68
CA SER A 264 1.96 -3.81 -7.36
C SER A 264 2.93 -4.06 -6.20
N TYR A 265 2.84 -5.23 -5.56
CA TYR A 265 3.64 -5.62 -4.40
C TYR A 265 4.78 -6.60 -4.71
N SER A 266 4.90 -7.07 -5.96
CA SER A 266 5.84 -8.13 -6.32
C SER A 266 7.25 -7.62 -6.61
N ALA A 267 7.38 -6.40 -7.14
CA ALA A 267 8.65 -5.80 -7.47
C ALA A 267 9.26 -5.07 -6.25
N PRO A 268 10.57 -5.25 -5.97
CA PRO A 268 11.22 -4.56 -4.88
C PRO A 268 11.45 -3.08 -5.23
N TRP A 269 11.18 -2.20 -4.27
CA TRP A 269 11.52 -0.80 -4.33
C TRP A 269 12.95 -0.60 -3.85
N ARG A 270 13.75 0.11 -4.64
CA ARG A 270 15.15 0.42 -4.35
C ARG A 270 15.41 1.90 -4.55
N LEU A 271 16.01 2.56 -3.57
CA LEU A 271 16.34 3.97 -3.70
C LEU A 271 17.47 4.15 -4.71
N VAL A 272 17.20 4.92 -5.77
CA VAL A 272 18.16 5.23 -6.83
C VAL A 272 18.82 6.58 -6.60
N PHE A 273 18.03 7.56 -6.16
CA PHE A 273 18.50 8.91 -5.93
C PHE A 273 17.74 9.56 -4.79
N SER A 274 18.41 10.45 -4.08
CA SER A 274 17.82 11.33 -3.06
C SER A 274 18.72 12.54 -2.91
N THR A 275 18.15 13.74 -2.90
CA THR A 275 18.93 14.98 -2.70
C THR A 275 19.65 14.99 -1.35
N ARG A 276 19.02 14.41 -0.32
CA ARG A 276 19.59 14.36 1.04
C ARG A 276 20.85 13.50 1.14
N LEU A 277 20.98 12.49 0.27
CA LEU A 277 22.11 11.55 0.27
C LEU A 277 23.14 11.87 -0.81
N HIS A 278 22.67 12.32 -1.97
CA HIS A 278 23.49 12.43 -3.17
C HIS A 278 23.80 13.88 -3.56
N GLY A 279 23.19 14.86 -2.88
CA GLY A 279 23.28 16.29 -3.20
C GLY A 279 22.37 16.69 -4.36
N GLU A 280 22.38 17.98 -4.69
CA GLU A 280 21.58 18.60 -5.74
C GLU A 280 22.34 18.61 -7.07
N SER A 281 22.46 17.44 -7.71
CA SER A 281 23.16 17.29 -8.99
C SER A 281 22.31 16.55 -10.01
N PHE A 282 21.89 17.25 -11.06
CA PHE A 282 21.11 16.68 -12.16
C PHE A 282 21.85 15.55 -12.87
N THR A 283 23.16 15.74 -13.14
CA THR A 283 24.01 14.72 -13.74
C THR A 283 24.06 13.46 -12.90
N ARG A 284 24.20 13.59 -11.56
CA ARG A 284 24.23 12.45 -10.66
C ARG A 284 22.88 11.73 -10.59
N MET A 285 21.78 12.48 -10.58
CA MET A 285 20.44 11.89 -10.66
C MET A 285 20.28 11.10 -11.96
N VAL A 286 20.55 11.72 -13.11
CA VAL A 286 20.40 11.08 -14.44
C VAL A 286 21.27 9.83 -14.57
N ALA A 287 22.49 9.84 -14.03
CA ALA A 287 23.35 8.65 -14.00
C ALA A 287 22.69 7.48 -13.22
N GLY A 288 21.95 7.77 -12.15
CA GLY A 288 21.18 6.77 -11.41
C GLY A 288 19.93 6.28 -12.17
N LEU A 289 19.27 7.15 -12.93
CA LEU A 289 18.05 6.82 -13.68
C LEU A 289 18.32 5.99 -14.95
N THR A 290 19.50 6.17 -15.54
CA THR A 290 19.86 5.50 -16.80
C THR A 290 20.05 4.01 -16.54
N LYS A 291 19.46 3.14 -17.39
CA LYS A 291 19.42 1.66 -17.23
C LYS A 291 18.68 1.15 -15.98
N ARG A 292 18.00 2.00 -15.22
CA ARG A 292 17.18 1.61 -14.06
C ARG A 292 15.75 2.07 -14.29
N GLY A 293 14.85 1.15 -14.57
CA GLY A 293 13.43 1.44 -14.75
C GLY A 293 12.56 0.18 -14.64
N PRO A 294 11.24 0.33 -14.42
CA PRO A 294 10.49 1.56 -14.17
C PRO A 294 10.89 2.30 -12.87
N THR A 295 10.61 3.60 -12.81
CA THR A 295 10.94 4.47 -11.67
C THR A 295 9.76 5.31 -11.18
N LEU A 296 9.70 5.56 -9.87
CA LEU A 296 8.80 6.50 -9.24
C LEU A 296 9.59 7.72 -8.74
N LEU A 297 9.27 8.90 -9.25
CA LEU A 297 9.87 10.17 -8.85
C LEU A 297 8.98 10.83 -7.81
N LEU A 298 9.56 11.26 -6.69
CA LEU A 298 8.90 12.03 -5.64
C LEU A 298 9.64 13.34 -5.41
N ILE A 299 8.90 14.43 -5.38
CA ILE A 299 9.40 15.79 -5.16
C ILE A 299 8.60 16.40 -4.02
N ARG A 300 9.30 17.05 -3.09
CA ARG A 300 8.74 18.00 -2.15
C ARG A 300 9.18 19.40 -2.56
N ASP A 301 8.22 20.31 -2.73
CA ASP A 301 8.52 21.73 -2.96
C ASP A 301 8.69 22.51 -1.64
N THR A 302 9.20 23.74 -1.74
CA THR A 302 9.39 24.63 -0.58
C THR A 302 8.08 25.12 0.05
N LYS A 303 6.92 24.86 -0.57
CA LYS A 303 5.58 25.10 -0.02
C LYS A 303 5.00 23.88 0.69
N GLY A 304 5.76 22.78 0.77
CA GLY A 304 5.37 21.55 1.45
C GLY A 304 4.46 20.63 0.64
N HIS A 305 4.22 20.91 -0.64
CA HIS A 305 3.50 19.97 -1.51
C HIS A 305 4.42 18.80 -1.85
N VAL A 306 3.86 17.59 -1.89
CA VAL A 306 4.57 16.38 -2.27
C VAL A 306 3.84 15.76 -3.45
N PHE A 307 4.54 15.59 -4.56
CA PHE A 307 3.97 15.14 -5.83
C PHE A 307 5.05 14.44 -6.67
N GLY A 308 4.65 13.86 -7.80
CA GLY A 308 5.58 13.06 -8.57
C GLY A 308 5.00 12.45 -9.83
N GLY A 309 5.78 11.53 -10.39
CA GLY A 309 5.41 10.80 -11.58
C GLY A 309 5.99 9.39 -11.60
N PHE A 310 5.22 8.46 -12.13
CA PHE A 310 5.67 7.12 -12.47
C PHE A 310 6.11 7.06 -13.93
N ALA A 311 7.35 6.65 -14.15
CA ALA A 311 7.95 6.42 -15.46
C ALA A 311 8.03 4.92 -15.73
N SER A 312 7.35 4.47 -16.79
CA SER A 312 7.19 3.05 -17.11
C SER A 312 8.45 2.38 -17.68
N HIS A 313 9.42 3.17 -18.14
CA HIS A 313 10.66 2.69 -18.75
C HIS A 313 11.89 3.28 -18.04
N ALA A 314 13.05 2.69 -18.28
CA ALA A 314 14.32 3.33 -17.94
C ALA A 314 14.47 4.64 -18.73
N TRP A 315 15.12 5.63 -18.12
CA TRP A 315 15.28 6.93 -18.74
C TRP A 315 16.43 6.90 -19.75
N GLU A 316 16.15 7.31 -20.99
CA GLU A 316 17.17 7.57 -22.01
C GLU A 316 17.32 9.07 -22.24
N ILE A 317 18.57 9.51 -22.46
CA ILE A 317 18.86 10.90 -22.81
C ILE A 317 18.68 11.04 -24.32
N LYS A 318 17.58 11.66 -24.74
CA LYS A 318 17.29 11.93 -26.15
C LYS A 318 16.32 13.09 -26.32
N PRO A 319 16.33 13.80 -27.46
CA PRO A 319 15.46 14.96 -27.67
C PRO A 319 13.99 14.62 -27.93
N GLN A 320 13.64 13.34 -28.08
CA GLN A 320 12.26 12.88 -28.31
C GLN A 320 11.57 12.43 -27.01
N PHE A 321 10.25 12.51 -27.01
CA PHE A 321 9.44 11.88 -25.97
C PHE A 321 9.60 10.34 -25.98
N GLN A 322 9.45 9.74 -24.80
CA GLN A 322 9.60 8.32 -24.54
C GLN A 322 8.57 7.82 -23.51
N GLY A 323 8.62 6.51 -23.21
CA GLY A 323 7.68 5.86 -22.30
C GLY A 323 6.40 5.40 -23.01
N ASP A 324 5.42 4.98 -22.22
CA ASP A 324 4.12 4.50 -22.72
C ASP A 324 2.95 5.00 -21.85
N SER A 325 1.74 4.57 -22.21
CA SER A 325 0.51 4.97 -21.52
C SER A 325 0.36 4.47 -20.08
N ARG A 326 1.30 3.65 -19.57
CA ARG A 326 1.33 3.23 -18.17
C ARG A 326 1.96 4.30 -17.27
N CYS A 327 2.64 5.29 -17.85
CA CYS A 327 3.10 6.46 -17.09
C CYS A 327 1.91 7.22 -16.49
N PHE A 328 2.12 7.83 -15.33
CA PHE A 328 1.12 8.68 -14.69
C PHE A 328 1.78 9.73 -13.81
N LEU A 329 1.06 10.81 -13.54
CA LEU A 329 1.42 11.79 -12.52
C LEU A 329 0.61 11.53 -11.25
N PHE A 330 1.11 11.97 -10.09
CA PHE A 330 0.38 11.84 -8.83
C PHE A 330 0.69 12.99 -7.87
N THR A 331 -0.24 13.21 -6.94
CA THR A 331 -0.05 14.04 -5.75
C THR A 331 -0.10 13.17 -4.50
N VAL A 332 0.70 13.52 -3.51
CA VAL A 332 0.74 12.90 -2.17
C VAL A 332 0.19 13.87 -1.14
N SER A 333 0.68 15.11 -1.13
CA SER A 333 0.23 16.19 -0.23
C SER A 333 0.03 17.48 -1.05
N PRO A 334 -1.08 18.22 -0.86
CA PRO A 334 -2.08 18.11 0.20
C PRO A 334 -3.24 17.14 -0.08
N SER A 335 -3.21 16.39 -1.19
CA SER A 335 -4.23 15.38 -1.50
C SER A 335 -3.62 14.19 -2.24
N LEU A 336 -4.08 12.98 -1.95
CA LEU A 336 -3.67 11.77 -2.66
C LEU A 336 -4.49 11.58 -3.93
N ARG A 337 -3.83 11.61 -5.10
CA ARG A 337 -4.49 11.39 -6.39
C ARG A 337 -3.52 10.88 -7.44
N VAL A 338 -4.01 10.04 -8.35
CA VAL A 338 -3.31 9.57 -9.54
C VAL A 338 -3.98 10.13 -10.80
N TYR A 339 -3.17 10.50 -11.79
CA TYR A 339 -3.57 11.07 -13.06
C TYR A 339 -2.95 10.25 -14.21
N THR A 340 -3.75 9.34 -14.77
CA THR A 340 -3.33 8.43 -15.84
C THR A 340 -3.39 9.09 -17.22
N ALA A 341 -2.75 8.46 -18.20
CA ALA A 341 -2.74 8.96 -19.58
C ALA A 341 -4.16 9.15 -20.15
N THR A 342 -4.41 10.31 -20.77
CA THR A 342 -5.70 10.67 -21.40
C THR A 342 -5.89 10.05 -22.78
N GLY A 343 -4.81 9.58 -23.40
CA GLY A 343 -4.78 9.14 -24.80
C GLY A 343 -4.70 10.27 -25.83
N TYR A 344 -4.62 11.54 -25.41
CA TYR A 344 -4.58 12.68 -26.33
C TYR A 344 -3.27 12.78 -27.13
N ASN A 345 -2.14 12.43 -26.52
CA ASN A 345 -0.82 12.40 -27.15
C ASN A 345 0.07 11.34 -26.47
N GLN A 346 1.29 11.16 -26.97
CA GLN A 346 2.27 10.20 -26.46
C GLN A 346 3.46 10.90 -25.79
N HIS A 347 3.25 12.07 -25.18
CA HIS A 347 4.30 12.87 -24.57
C HIS A 347 4.56 12.47 -23.11
N PHE A 348 4.78 11.18 -22.85
CA PHE A 348 4.76 10.63 -21.49
C PHE A 348 5.96 11.04 -20.65
N MET A 349 7.16 10.83 -21.17
CA MET A 349 8.43 11.11 -20.51
C MET A 349 9.36 11.86 -21.47
N TYR A 350 10.19 12.74 -20.94
CA TYR A 350 11.21 13.48 -21.67
C TYR A 350 12.44 13.62 -20.79
N LEU A 351 13.63 13.30 -21.32
CA LEU A 351 14.89 13.55 -20.63
C LEU A 351 15.94 13.95 -21.65
N ASN A 352 16.54 15.12 -21.45
CA ASN A 352 17.55 15.62 -22.35
C ASN A 352 18.63 16.40 -21.61
N GLN A 353 19.84 16.40 -22.16
CA GLN A 353 21.02 17.06 -21.59
C GLN A 353 21.94 17.58 -22.70
N ASN A 354 22.66 18.67 -22.40
CA ASN A 354 23.71 19.24 -23.23
C ASN A 354 23.27 19.61 -24.66
N GLN A 355 22.01 19.98 -24.86
CA GLN A 355 21.48 20.46 -26.13
C GLN A 355 21.39 21.98 -26.15
N GLN A 356 21.62 22.59 -27.33
CA GLN A 356 21.54 24.05 -27.51
C GLN A 356 20.12 24.53 -27.81
N THR A 357 19.36 23.75 -28.59
CA THR A 357 18.06 24.16 -29.14
C THR A 357 16.87 23.52 -28.44
N MET A 358 17.11 22.51 -27.61
CA MET A 358 16.08 21.74 -26.92
C MET A 358 16.20 21.93 -25.40
N PRO A 359 15.08 21.90 -24.64
CA PRO A 359 15.12 22.04 -23.19
C PRO A 359 15.97 20.95 -22.53
N ASN A 360 16.88 21.33 -21.64
CA ASN A 360 17.69 20.40 -20.86
C ASN A 360 17.05 20.20 -19.48
N GLY A 361 16.70 18.96 -19.17
CA GLY A 361 15.92 18.65 -17.97
C GLY A 361 15.12 17.36 -18.13
N LEU A 362 14.28 17.10 -17.14
CA LEU A 362 13.39 15.96 -17.08
C LEU A 362 11.95 16.45 -17.08
N GLY A 363 11.14 15.95 -18.01
CA GLY A 363 9.73 16.32 -18.16
C GLY A 363 8.81 15.12 -18.20
N MET A 364 7.58 15.29 -17.71
CA MET A 364 6.51 14.30 -17.83
C MET A 364 5.19 14.99 -18.18
N GLY A 365 4.62 14.57 -19.33
CA GLY A 365 3.30 15.00 -19.80
C GLY A 365 3.26 16.44 -20.29
N GLY A 366 2.45 16.72 -21.31
CA GLY A 366 2.27 18.05 -21.88
C GLY A 366 3.10 18.24 -23.15
N GLN A 367 3.82 19.35 -23.24
CA GLN A 367 4.71 19.67 -24.37
C GLN A 367 5.89 20.50 -23.87
N HIS A 368 6.89 20.72 -24.74
CA HIS A 368 8.02 21.59 -24.39
C HIS A 368 7.55 22.93 -23.81
N HIS A 369 8.17 23.35 -22.70
CA HIS A 369 7.84 24.54 -21.91
C HIS A 369 6.48 24.53 -21.17
N TYR A 370 5.65 23.51 -21.36
CA TYR A 370 4.34 23.33 -20.73
C TYR A 370 4.16 21.88 -20.26
N PHE A 371 5.10 21.42 -19.42
CA PHE A 371 5.01 20.08 -18.87
C PHE A 371 4.09 20.04 -17.65
N GLY A 372 3.39 18.92 -17.46
CA GLY A 372 2.63 18.64 -16.24
C GLY A 372 3.57 18.52 -15.03
N LEU A 373 4.77 18.00 -15.25
CA LEU A 373 5.88 18.01 -14.31
C LEU A 373 7.20 18.25 -15.07
N TRP A 374 7.95 19.26 -14.69
CA TRP A 374 9.28 19.58 -15.21
C TRP A 374 10.30 19.76 -14.09
N LEU A 375 11.50 19.25 -14.30
CA LEU A 375 12.71 19.50 -13.51
C LEU A 375 13.78 20.07 -14.43
N ASP A 376 14.29 21.24 -14.08
CA ASP A 376 15.37 21.87 -14.84
C ASP A 376 16.71 21.16 -14.61
N SER A 377 17.57 21.18 -15.62
CA SER A 377 18.94 20.68 -15.52
C SER A 377 19.80 21.36 -14.44
N ASN A 378 19.43 22.57 -13.99
CA ASN A 378 20.08 23.25 -12.87
C ASN A 378 19.74 22.65 -11.49
N PHE A 379 18.82 21.68 -11.43
CA PHE A 379 18.37 20.95 -10.23
C PHE A 379 17.69 21.77 -9.13
N SER A 380 17.61 23.09 -9.27
CA SER A 380 17.07 23.99 -8.24
C SER A 380 15.58 24.30 -8.44
N CYS A 381 15.13 24.33 -9.69
CA CYS A 381 13.77 24.71 -10.04
C CYS A 381 13.09 23.73 -10.99
N GLY A 382 11.77 23.77 -10.96
CA GLY A 382 10.89 23.01 -11.83
C GLY A 382 9.60 23.77 -12.09
N HIS A 383 8.72 23.20 -12.90
CA HIS A 383 7.38 23.75 -13.08
C HIS A 383 6.33 22.66 -13.27
N SER A 384 5.08 22.99 -12.93
CA SER A 384 3.89 22.19 -13.18
C SER A 384 2.87 23.04 -13.93
N ARG A 385 3.05 23.14 -15.25
CA ARG A 385 2.25 24.01 -16.12
C ARG A 385 1.10 23.23 -16.72
N ALA A 386 -0.03 23.30 -16.03
CA ALA A 386 -1.21 22.51 -16.34
C ALA A 386 -2.49 23.35 -16.37
N ARG A 387 -2.48 24.54 -17.01
CA ARG A 387 -3.68 25.39 -17.12
C ARG A 387 -4.42 25.17 -18.45
N PRO A 388 -5.70 24.72 -18.47
CA PRO A 388 -6.52 24.33 -17.32
C PRO A 388 -6.20 22.93 -16.76
N LYS A 389 -5.66 22.02 -17.61
CA LYS A 389 -5.13 20.70 -17.24
C LYS A 389 -3.99 20.32 -18.18
N CYS A 390 -3.07 19.46 -17.72
CA CYS A 390 -2.07 18.83 -18.58
C CYS A 390 -2.76 17.97 -19.65
N THR A 391 -2.36 18.10 -20.92
CA THR A 391 -3.00 17.38 -22.03
C THR A 391 -2.78 15.86 -21.97
N THR A 392 -1.58 15.42 -21.57
CA THR A 392 -1.21 14.00 -21.54
C THR A 392 -1.85 13.24 -20.39
N TYR A 393 -1.95 13.83 -19.20
CA TYR A 393 -2.39 13.13 -17.99
C TYR A 393 -3.69 13.68 -17.39
N GLY A 394 -4.23 14.78 -17.91
CA GLY A 394 -5.41 15.42 -17.33
C GLY A 394 -5.20 15.94 -15.91
N SER A 395 -3.94 16.02 -15.45
CA SER A 395 -3.58 16.50 -14.12
C SER A 395 -3.78 18.02 -14.03
N PRO A 396 -4.15 18.56 -12.85
CA PRO A 396 -4.00 19.97 -12.55
C PRO A 396 -2.53 20.30 -12.27
N GLN A 397 -2.27 21.53 -11.82
CA GLN A 397 -1.01 21.89 -11.19
C GLN A 397 -0.79 20.97 -9.97
N LEU A 398 0.40 20.35 -9.89
CA LEU A 398 0.75 19.42 -8.82
C LEU A 398 1.43 20.11 -7.63
N SER A 399 2.24 21.12 -7.93
CA SER A 399 2.99 21.93 -6.98
C SER A 399 2.15 23.04 -6.35
N GLY A 400 2.65 23.67 -5.28
CA GLY A 400 1.99 24.81 -4.65
C GLY A 400 1.91 26.04 -5.56
N GLU A 401 2.91 26.23 -6.43
CA GLU A 401 2.99 27.31 -7.42
C GLU A 401 3.36 26.74 -8.80
N GLU A 402 3.06 27.47 -9.89
CA GLU A 402 3.30 27.00 -11.26
C GLU A 402 4.78 26.71 -11.52
N ASP A 403 5.66 27.64 -11.15
CA ASP A 403 7.10 27.41 -11.06
C ASP A 403 7.43 27.15 -9.57
N PHE A 404 8.20 26.10 -9.28
CA PHE A 404 8.48 25.68 -7.91
C PHE A 404 9.98 25.50 -7.67
N THR A 405 10.38 25.64 -6.41
CA THR A 405 11.72 25.31 -5.92
C THR A 405 11.67 23.97 -5.20
N ILE A 406 12.65 23.11 -5.46
CA ILE A 406 12.74 21.78 -4.84
C ILE A 406 13.32 21.92 -3.43
N ASP A 407 12.61 21.40 -2.42
CA ASP A 407 13.15 21.21 -1.07
C ASP A 407 13.89 19.86 -0.98
N SER A 408 13.22 18.80 -1.43
CA SER A 408 13.83 17.47 -1.45
C SER A 408 13.21 16.59 -2.53
N MET A 409 14.00 15.64 -3.02
CA MET A 409 13.56 14.71 -4.06
C MET A 409 14.07 13.31 -3.77
N GLU A 410 13.27 12.31 -4.12
CA GLU A 410 13.58 10.89 -4.09
C GLU A 410 13.23 10.26 -5.43
N VAL A 411 14.04 9.29 -5.86
CA VAL A 411 13.69 8.43 -6.99
C VAL A 411 13.88 6.99 -6.59
N TRP A 412 12.82 6.21 -6.79
CA TRP A 412 12.74 4.79 -6.47
C TRP A 412 12.68 3.99 -7.77
N ALA A 413 13.56 3.01 -7.94
CA ALA A 413 13.35 1.96 -8.93
C ALA A 413 12.31 0.99 -8.37
N VAL A 414 11.25 0.76 -9.14
CA VAL A 414 10.07 -0.02 -8.70
C VAL A 414 9.77 -1.21 -9.61
N GLY A 415 10.71 -1.54 -10.49
CA GLY A 415 10.67 -2.74 -11.33
C GLY A 415 11.53 -3.85 -10.78
N LYS A 416 11.28 -5.07 -11.28
CA LYS A 416 12.20 -6.19 -11.08
C LYS A 416 13.60 -5.77 -11.58
N PRO A 417 14.66 -6.05 -10.81
CA PRO A 417 16.01 -5.85 -11.30
C PRO A 417 16.16 -6.55 -12.65
N PRO A 418 16.89 -5.98 -13.62
CA PRO A 418 17.27 -6.75 -14.79
C PRO A 418 17.95 -8.02 -14.29
N GLU A 419 17.51 -9.17 -14.79
CA GLU A 419 18.25 -10.42 -14.58
C GLU A 419 19.68 -10.16 -15.04
N PRO A 420 20.71 -10.56 -14.26
CA PRO A 420 22.07 -10.50 -14.76
C PRO A 420 22.05 -11.20 -16.11
N GLU A 421 22.52 -10.54 -17.16
CA GLU A 421 22.58 -11.14 -18.49
C GLU A 421 23.30 -12.49 -18.33
N GLU A 422 22.57 -13.60 -18.54
CA GLU A 422 23.16 -14.91 -18.75
C GLU A 422 23.98 -14.80 -20.04
N GLY A 423 25.18 -14.25 -19.92
CA GLY A 423 25.92 -13.72 -21.08
C GLY A 423 27.26 -13.06 -20.78
N GLU A 424 27.56 -12.64 -19.54
CA GLU A 424 28.91 -12.09 -19.21
C GLU A 424 29.49 -12.59 -17.87
N GLU A 425 28.88 -13.59 -17.22
CA GLU A 425 29.51 -14.35 -16.12
C GLU A 425 29.94 -15.77 -16.56
N GLY A 426 30.29 -15.90 -17.85
CA GLY A 426 30.96 -17.06 -18.46
C GLY A 426 32.39 -16.77 -18.94
N GLN A 427 32.94 -15.58 -18.66
CA GLN A 427 34.38 -15.33 -18.72
C GLN A 427 34.95 -15.31 -17.30
N GLY A 428 34.70 -16.40 -16.56
CA GLY A 428 35.60 -16.76 -15.48
C GLY A 428 37.00 -16.83 -16.07
N LYS A 429 37.88 -15.91 -15.63
CA LYS A 429 39.34 -15.92 -15.75
C LYS A 429 39.90 -17.10 -16.57
N LYS A 430 39.67 -17.11 -17.89
CA LYS A 430 40.43 -18.01 -18.75
C LYS A 430 41.81 -17.38 -18.80
N SER A 431 42.76 -18.07 -18.21
CA SER A 431 44.16 -17.68 -18.23
C SER A 431 44.50 -17.33 -19.67
N ILE A 432 45.26 -16.25 -19.90
CA ILE A 432 45.72 -15.83 -21.23
C ILE A 432 46.41 -16.99 -22.00
N LEU A 433 46.86 -18.02 -21.27
CA LEU A 433 47.44 -19.25 -21.81
C LEU A 433 46.44 -20.20 -22.50
N ASP A 434 45.14 -20.11 -22.21
CA ASP A 434 44.11 -20.99 -22.80
C ASP A 434 43.56 -20.46 -24.13
N MET A 435 44.00 -19.27 -24.58
CA MET A 435 43.49 -18.62 -25.79
C MET A 435 44.33 -18.87 -27.04
N ASP A 436 45.57 -19.35 -26.91
CA ASP A 436 46.45 -19.53 -28.07
C ASP A 436 47.51 -20.64 -27.88
N PRO A 437 47.38 -21.81 -28.52
CA PRO A 437 48.35 -22.90 -28.43
C PRO A 437 49.72 -22.54 -29.03
N GLU A 438 49.82 -21.53 -29.89
CA GLU A 438 51.09 -21.07 -30.45
C GLU A 438 51.92 -20.30 -29.42
N VAL A 439 51.25 -19.54 -28.53
CA VAL A 439 51.89 -18.79 -27.44
C VAL A 439 52.43 -19.74 -26.37
N GLN A 440 51.71 -20.83 -26.08
CA GLN A 440 52.17 -21.87 -25.16
C GLN A 440 53.44 -22.58 -25.70
N ALA A 441 53.44 -22.96 -26.99
CA ALA A 441 54.59 -23.56 -27.64
C ALA A 441 55.81 -22.61 -27.65
N MET A 442 55.59 -21.30 -27.84
CA MET A 442 56.64 -20.28 -27.83
C MET A 442 57.26 -20.08 -26.43
N MET A 443 56.45 -20.16 -25.36
CA MET A 443 56.96 -20.02 -23.98
C MET A 443 57.73 -21.24 -23.49
N GLU A 444 57.36 -22.45 -23.92
CA GLU A 444 58.11 -23.69 -23.65
C GLU A 444 59.47 -23.68 -24.37
N MET A 445 59.50 -23.21 -25.62
CA MET A 445 60.74 -23.02 -26.39
C MET A 445 61.68 -21.97 -25.77
N ALA A 446 61.14 -21.03 -24.99
CA ALA A 446 61.89 -19.97 -24.29
C ALA A 446 62.36 -20.38 -22.87
N GLY A 447 62.11 -21.61 -22.43
CA GLY A 447 62.63 -22.17 -21.17
C GLY A 447 62.01 -21.59 -19.89
N LYS A 448 60.80 -21.01 -19.94
CA LYS A 448 60.11 -20.46 -18.75
C LYS A 448 59.13 -21.49 -18.18
N THR A 449 59.22 -21.78 -16.88
CA THR A 449 58.33 -22.73 -16.18
C THR A 449 56.99 -22.11 -15.78
N LEU A 450 55.89 -22.79 -16.09
CA LEU A 450 54.52 -22.39 -15.78
C LEU A 450 54.14 -22.78 -14.33
N HIS A 451 54.01 -21.79 -13.44
CA HIS A 451 53.78 -22.03 -12.00
C HIS A 451 52.30 -22.16 -11.57
N SER A 452 51.33 -22.29 -12.48
CA SER A 452 49.90 -22.25 -12.12
C SER A 452 49.13 -23.58 -12.21
N GLN A 453 49.78 -24.72 -12.43
CA GLN A 453 49.07 -26.02 -12.51
C GLN A 453 48.60 -26.57 -11.15
N GLY A 454 49.03 -26.01 -10.02
CA GLY A 454 48.80 -26.59 -8.68
C GLY A 454 47.52 -26.18 -7.95
N LEU A 455 46.63 -25.38 -8.54
CA LEU A 455 45.39 -24.89 -7.90
C LEU A 455 44.17 -25.06 -8.82
N ARG A 456 43.98 -26.24 -9.39
CA ARG A 456 42.68 -26.63 -9.99
C ARG A 456 41.96 -27.56 -9.02
N GLU A 457 40.79 -27.15 -8.56
CA GLU A 457 39.82 -28.09 -7.99
C GLU A 457 39.31 -28.99 -9.13
N PRO A 458 39.17 -30.31 -8.89
CA PRO A 458 38.68 -31.22 -9.92
C PRO A 458 37.22 -30.92 -10.24
N GLU A 459 36.89 -30.80 -11.53
CA GLU A 459 35.51 -30.75 -11.99
C GLU A 459 34.87 -32.14 -11.74
N GLU A 460 33.74 -32.16 -11.04
CA GLU A 460 32.92 -33.36 -10.88
C GLU A 460 32.31 -33.71 -12.24
N ASP A 461 32.82 -34.77 -12.87
CA ASP A 461 32.23 -35.38 -14.06
C ASP A 461 30.82 -35.90 -13.71
N GLN A 462 29.83 -35.44 -14.47
CA GLN A 462 28.47 -35.98 -14.44
C GLN A 462 28.44 -37.36 -15.13
N GLU A 463 28.26 -38.41 -14.34
CA GLU A 463 27.41 -39.58 -14.67
C GLU A 463 26.59 -40.00 -13.46
#